data_AF-Q2CCU7-F1
#
_entry.id   AF-Q2CCU7-F1
#
_cell.length_a   1.000
_cell.length_b   1.000
_cell.length_c   1.000
_cell.angle_alpha   90.00
_cell.angle_beta   90.00
_cell.angle_gamma   90.00
#
_symmetry.space_group_name_H-M   'P 1'
#
loop_
_entity.id
_entity.type
_entity.pdbx_description
1 polymer ?
#
loop_
_entity_poly.entity_id
_entity_poly.type
_entity_poly.pdbx_seq_one_letter_code
_entity_poly.pdbx_strand_id
1 'polypeptide(L)'
;MSCEFPIPPPIDAAALPTRLCPAEGVRIDRELLARLHAEKGEAAAEELVCGAVGRMEDLLSRAARDYCEGRLGDLAQTNGEISGIALRIGLISVAQVAAAVTDCLARGDTTALGATLSRLTRVGDRSMFDIWDARS
;
A
#
# COMPACT_ATOMS: atom_id res chain seq x y z
N MET A 1 20.16 26.20 23.62
CA MET A 1 20.57 26.43 22.22
C MET A 1 19.49 25.83 21.34
N SER A 2 18.47 26.63 21.04
CA SER A 2 17.34 26.22 20.20
C SER A 2 17.64 26.65 18.76
N CYS A 3 17.66 25.69 17.83
CA CYS A 3 17.72 25.99 16.40
C CYS A 3 16.33 26.44 15.96
N GLU A 4 16.21 27.71 15.59
CA GLU A 4 15.03 28.29 14.99
C GLU A 4 15.11 28.04 13.47
N PHE A 5 14.23 27.19 12.94
CA PHE A 5 14.14 26.93 11.51
C PHE A 5 13.23 28.00 10.88
N PRO A 6 13.65 28.69 9.81
CA PRO A 6 12.82 29.72 9.20
C PRO A 6 11.53 29.12 8.63
N ILE A 7 10.41 29.78 8.89
CA ILE A 7 9.10 29.44 8.35
C ILE A 7 9.15 29.67 6.82
N PRO A 8 8.87 28.66 5.98
CA PRO A 8 8.86 28.83 4.54
C PRO A 8 7.74 29.78 4.08
N PRO A 9 7.91 30.47 2.94
CA PRO A 9 6.89 31.37 2.39
C PRO A 9 5.56 30.64 2.14
N PRO A 10 4.43 31.38 2.13
CA PRO A 10 3.12 30.79 1.87
C PRO A 10 3.12 30.10 0.51
N ILE A 11 2.91 28.78 0.56
CA ILE A 11 2.79 27.93 -0.63
C ILE A 11 1.52 28.40 -1.36
N ASP A 12 1.65 28.78 -2.62
CA ASP A 12 0.52 29.09 -3.49
C ASP A 12 -0.45 27.90 -3.48
N ALA A 13 -1.71 28.16 -3.09
CA ALA A 13 -2.76 27.14 -2.98
C ALA A 13 -3.06 26.45 -4.33
N ALA A 14 -2.57 26.98 -5.45
CA ALA A 14 -2.66 26.37 -6.76
C ALA A 14 -1.64 25.23 -7.02
N ALA A 15 -0.65 25.03 -6.14
CA ALA A 15 0.39 24.01 -6.28
C ALA A 15 0.34 22.93 -5.18
N LEU A 16 -0.79 22.77 -4.50
CA LEU A 16 -0.99 21.62 -3.62
C LEU A 16 -0.88 20.35 -4.47
N PRO A 17 0.00 19.38 -4.12
CA PRO A 17 0.07 18.12 -4.84
C PRO A 17 -1.35 17.58 -4.87
N THR A 18 -1.90 17.46 -6.08
CA THR A 18 -3.25 16.97 -6.31
C THR A 18 -3.38 15.74 -5.44
N ARG A 19 -4.27 15.80 -4.45
CA ARG A 19 -4.56 14.65 -3.60
C ARG A 19 -5.19 13.64 -4.54
N LEU A 20 -4.34 12.79 -5.11
CA LEU A 20 -4.74 11.62 -5.85
C LEU A 20 -5.44 10.77 -4.80
N CYS A 21 -6.76 10.91 -4.76
CA CYS A 21 -7.67 9.94 -4.20
C CYS A 21 -8.14 9.14 -5.41
N PRO A 22 -7.42 8.11 -5.89
CA PRO A 22 -8.01 7.17 -6.81
C PRO A 22 -9.05 6.44 -5.97
N ALA A 23 -10.32 6.82 -6.12
CA ALA A 23 -11.43 5.93 -5.80
C ALA A 23 -11.42 4.82 -6.86
N GLU A 24 -10.36 4.00 -6.86
CA GLU A 24 -10.20 2.89 -7.79
C GLU A 24 -10.89 1.69 -7.18
N GLY A 25 -12.07 1.40 -7.71
CA GLY A 25 -12.95 0.36 -7.22
C GLY A 25 -12.24 -0.97 -7.04
N VAL A 26 -12.45 -1.57 -5.87
CA VAL A 26 -11.98 -2.89 -5.48
C VAL A 26 -12.41 -3.91 -6.53
N ARG A 27 -11.49 -4.28 -7.42
CA ARG A 27 -11.65 -5.37 -8.39
C ARG A 27 -11.08 -6.64 -7.76
N ILE A 28 -11.89 -7.28 -6.93
CA ILE A 28 -11.62 -8.67 -6.51
C ILE A 28 -11.55 -9.52 -7.79
N ASP A 29 -10.55 -10.40 -7.90
CA ASP A 29 -10.50 -11.44 -8.93
C ASP A 29 -11.80 -12.26 -8.87
N ARG A 30 -12.77 -11.86 -9.70
CA ARG A 30 -14.10 -12.44 -9.73
C ARG A 30 -14.07 -13.89 -10.21
N GLU A 31 -13.01 -14.32 -10.88
CA GLU A 31 -12.85 -15.68 -11.37
C GLU A 31 -12.38 -16.62 -10.25
N LEU A 32 -11.43 -16.16 -9.42
CA LEU A 32 -11.07 -16.82 -8.16
C LEU A 32 -12.26 -16.85 -7.19
N LEU A 33 -12.96 -15.72 -7.05
CA LEU A 33 -14.12 -15.60 -6.17
C LEU A 33 -15.29 -16.48 -6.64
N ALA A 34 -15.58 -16.51 -7.95
CA ALA A 34 -16.64 -17.34 -8.51
C ALA A 34 -16.33 -18.83 -8.42
N ARG A 35 -15.06 -19.24 -8.60
CA ARG A 35 -14.65 -20.64 -8.40
C ARG A 35 -14.80 -21.08 -6.94
N LEU A 36 -14.40 -20.24 -5.98
CA LEU A 36 -14.56 -20.56 -4.56
C LEU A 36 -16.01 -20.46 -4.08
N HIS A 37 -16.81 -19.53 -4.61
CA HIS A 37 -18.26 -19.53 -4.43
C HIS A 37 -18.89 -20.84 -4.92
N ALA A 38 -18.50 -21.29 -6.11
CA ALA A 38 -19.03 -22.51 -6.72
C ALA A 38 -18.65 -23.78 -5.94
N GLU A 39 -17.50 -23.80 -5.26
CA GLU A 39 -17.03 -24.96 -4.49
C GLU A 39 -17.41 -24.93 -3.00
N LYS A 40 -17.55 -23.76 -2.36
CA LYS A 40 -17.60 -23.66 -0.88
C LYS A 40 -18.59 -22.63 -0.30
N GLY A 41 -19.25 -21.81 -1.12
CA GLY A 41 -20.23 -20.80 -0.66
C GLY A 41 -19.63 -19.47 -0.19
N GLU A 42 -20.49 -18.54 0.26
CA GLU A 42 -20.18 -17.14 0.60
C GLU A 42 -19.04 -16.98 1.63
N ALA A 43 -18.94 -17.90 2.59
CA ALA A 43 -17.92 -17.89 3.64
C ALA A 43 -16.48 -17.99 3.09
N ALA A 44 -16.29 -18.68 1.96
CA ALA A 44 -14.96 -18.83 1.35
C ALA A 44 -14.46 -17.54 0.70
N ALA A 45 -15.37 -16.71 0.19
CA ALA A 45 -15.02 -15.39 -0.34
C ALA A 45 -14.58 -14.42 0.77
N GLU A 46 -15.20 -14.51 1.94
CA GLU A 46 -14.83 -13.72 3.11
C GLU A 46 -13.47 -14.14 3.66
N GLU A 47 -13.23 -15.45 3.80
CA GLU A 47 -11.95 -15.99 4.28
C GLU A 47 -10.77 -15.60 3.36
N LEU A 48 -10.99 -15.57 2.04
CA LEU A 48 -9.99 -15.09 1.09
C LEU A 48 -9.60 -13.62 1.29
N VAL A 49 -10.61 -12.76 1.44
CA VAL A 49 -10.39 -11.31 1.59
C VAL A 49 -9.72 -11.03 2.93
N CYS A 50 -10.22 -11.63 4.01
CA CYS A 50 -9.64 -11.51 5.34
C CYS A 50 -8.18 -12.02 5.37
N GLY A 51 -7.92 -13.17 4.74
CA GLY A 51 -6.56 -13.72 4.60
C GLY A 51 -5.63 -12.85 3.75
N ALA A 52 -6.14 -12.18 2.71
CA ALA A 52 -5.35 -11.26 1.90
C ALA A 52 -5.03 -9.95 2.63
N VAL A 53 -5.98 -9.43 3.41
CA VAL A 53 -5.79 -8.25 4.28
C VAL A 53 -4.76 -8.55 5.36
N GLY A 54 -4.91 -9.64 6.12
CA GLY A 54 -3.94 -9.99 7.17
C GLY A 54 -2.52 -10.19 6.61
N ARG A 55 -2.40 -10.79 5.42
CA ARG A 55 -1.10 -10.90 4.73
C ARG A 55 -0.51 -9.55 4.33
N MET A 56 -1.35 -8.59 3.95
CA MET A 56 -0.91 -7.24 3.61
C MET A 56 -0.38 -6.52 4.86
N GLU A 57 -1.06 -6.64 6.00
CA GLU A 57 -0.60 -6.09 7.29
C GLU A 57 0.77 -6.63 7.69
N ASP A 58 0.96 -7.95 7.56
CA ASP A 58 2.25 -8.61 7.80
C ASP A 58 3.36 -8.06 6.89
N LEU A 59 3.06 -7.88 5.60
CA LEU A 59 4.04 -7.40 4.63
C LEU A 59 4.39 -5.92 4.83
N LEU A 60 3.42 -5.07 5.15
CA LEU A 60 3.67 -3.66 5.47
C LEU A 60 4.57 -3.54 6.72
N SER A 61 4.32 -4.37 7.73
CA SER A 61 5.13 -4.44 8.94
C SER A 61 6.56 -4.91 8.65
N ARG A 62 6.72 -5.92 7.78
CA ARG A 62 8.03 -6.41 7.32
C ARG A 62 8.78 -5.35 6.53
N ALA A 63 8.12 -4.65 5.60
CA ALA A 63 8.74 -3.60 4.78
C ALA A 63 9.26 -2.45 5.66
N ALA A 64 8.49 -2.02 6.67
CA ALA A 64 8.94 -1.02 7.63
C ALA A 64 10.19 -1.48 8.41
N ARG A 65 10.22 -2.76 8.81
CA ARG A 65 11.36 -3.35 9.51
C ARG A 65 12.60 -3.44 8.61
N ASP A 66 12.46 -3.97 7.39
CA ASP A 66 13.56 -4.11 6.44
C ASP A 66 14.19 -2.76 6.10
N TYR A 67 13.38 -1.71 6.00
CA TYR A 67 13.84 -0.34 5.84
C TYR A 67 14.62 0.16 7.06
N CYS A 68 14.08 0.01 8.27
CA CYS A 68 14.74 0.42 9.50
C CYS A 68 16.08 -0.31 9.74
N GLU A 69 16.18 -1.57 9.31
CA GLU A 69 17.37 -2.41 9.45
C GLU A 69 18.32 -2.31 8.23
N GLY A 70 18.00 -1.45 7.25
CA GLY A 70 18.84 -1.19 6.08
C GLY A 70 18.93 -2.35 5.08
N ARG A 71 18.04 -3.34 5.17
CA ARG A 71 18.00 -4.52 4.29
C ARG A 71 17.23 -4.21 3.01
N LEU A 72 17.82 -3.38 2.15
CA LEU A 72 17.17 -2.89 0.93
C LEU A 72 16.82 -4.01 -0.08
N GLY A 73 17.58 -5.11 -0.09
CA GLY A 73 17.27 -6.29 -0.92
C GLY A 73 15.99 -7.00 -0.46
N ASP A 74 15.86 -7.24 0.84
CA ASP A 74 14.66 -7.83 1.44
C ASP A 74 13.47 -6.89 1.31
N LEU A 75 13.69 -5.57 1.44
CA LEU A 75 12.66 -4.56 1.21
C LEU A 75 12.13 -4.62 -0.23
N ALA A 76 12.99 -4.78 -1.24
CA ALA A 76 12.57 -4.91 -2.64
C ALA A 76 11.71 -6.17 -2.86
N GLN A 77 12.09 -7.30 -2.25
CA GLN A 77 11.33 -8.55 -2.27
C GLN A 77 9.95 -8.34 -1.64
N THR A 78 9.90 -7.87 -0.39
CA THR A 78 8.67 -7.61 0.36
C THR A 78 7.74 -6.65 -0.40
N ASN A 79 8.30 -5.61 -1.02
CA ASN A 79 7.54 -4.62 -1.77
C ASN A 79 6.96 -5.18 -3.09
N GLY A 80 7.64 -6.13 -3.72
CA GLY A 80 7.08 -6.91 -4.83
C GLY A 80 5.88 -7.76 -4.41
N GLU A 81 5.94 -8.41 -3.25
CA GLU A 81 4.84 -9.19 -2.69
C GLU A 81 3.61 -8.31 -2.37
N ILE A 82 3.83 -7.12 -1.79
CA ILE A 82 2.79 -6.12 -1.54
C ILE A 82 2.07 -5.76 -2.85
N SER A 83 2.82 -5.44 -3.90
CA SER A 83 2.25 -5.06 -5.19
C SER A 83 1.41 -6.20 -5.80
N GLY A 84 1.92 -7.43 -5.77
CA GLY A 84 1.20 -8.59 -6.30
C GLY A 84 -0.11 -8.90 -5.58
N ILE A 85 -0.11 -8.85 -4.25
CA ILE A 85 -1.33 -9.06 -3.46
C ILE A 85 -2.30 -7.90 -3.68
N ALA A 86 -1.82 -6.66 -3.68
CA ALA A 86 -2.65 -5.48 -3.87
C ALA A 86 -3.39 -5.52 -5.21
N LEU A 87 -2.70 -5.90 -6.30
CA LEU A 87 -3.32 -6.08 -7.62
C LEU A 87 -4.39 -7.19 -7.61
N ARG A 88 -4.12 -8.31 -6.91
CA ARG A 88 -5.03 -9.47 -6.85
C ARG A 88 -6.36 -9.18 -6.16
N ILE A 89 -6.36 -8.33 -5.12
CA ILE A 89 -7.58 -7.94 -4.40
C ILE A 89 -8.16 -6.59 -4.85
N GLY A 90 -7.54 -5.95 -5.83
CA GLY A 90 -8.01 -4.70 -6.41
C GLY A 90 -7.63 -3.43 -5.64
N LEU A 91 -6.61 -3.48 -4.79
CA LEU A 91 -6.03 -2.32 -4.10
C LEU A 91 -5.04 -1.57 -4.99
N ILE A 92 -5.55 -0.94 -6.06
CA ILE A 92 -4.69 -0.33 -7.08
C ILE A 92 -3.86 0.84 -6.53
N SER A 93 -4.42 1.61 -5.59
CA SER A 93 -3.70 2.68 -4.89
C SER A 93 -2.44 2.16 -4.17
N VAL A 94 -2.57 1.03 -3.46
CA VAL A 94 -1.46 0.36 -2.77
C VAL A 94 -0.44 -0.15 -3.76
N ALA A 95 -0.88 -0.77 -4.87
CA ALA A 95 0.01 -1.26 -5.92
C ALA A 95 0.84 -0.14 -6.57
N GLN A 96 0.22 1.03 -6.84
CA GLN A 96 0.90 2.21 -7.37
C GLN A 96 1.95 2.76 -6.39
N VAL A 97 1.65 2.80 -5.09
CA VAL A 97 2.62 3.26 -4.09
C VAL A 97 3.77 2.27 -3.96
N ALA A 98 3.50 0.97 -3.98
CA ALA A 98 4.53 -0.06 -3.97
C ALA A 98 5.44 0.08 -5.20
N ALA A 99 4.90 0.31 -6.38
CA ALA A 99 5.71 0.56 -7.59
C ALA A 99 6.66 1.77 -7.42
N ALA A 100 6.18 2.86 -6.80
CA ALA A 100 7.03 4.02 -6.51
C ALA A 100 8.18 3.69 -5.53
N VAL A 101 7.92 2.88 -4.50
CA VAL A 101 8.96 2.41 -3.57
C VAL A 101 10.02 1.57 -4.31
N THR A 102 9.62 0.72 -5.25
CA THR A 102 10.55 -0.07 -6.09
C THR A 102 11.41 0.82 -6.98
N ASP A 103 10.84 1.88 -7.57
CA ASP A 103 11.59 2.84 -8.38
C ASP A 103 12.60 3.63 -7.52
N CYS A 104 12.22 4.05 -6.30
CA CYS A 104 13.15 4.67 -5.36
C CYS A 104 14.29 3.73 -4.94
N LEU A 105 14.00 2.45 -4.71
CA LEU A 105 15.01 1.42 -4.44
C LEU A 105 15.99 1.26 -5.62
N ALA A 106 15.48 1.20 -6.85
CA ALA A 106 16.31 1.07 -8.04
C ALA A 106 17.22 2.29 -8.27
N ARG A 107 16.76 3.49 -7.90
CA ARG A 107 17.53 4.75 -8.00
C ARG A 107 18.51 4.96 -6.84
N GLY A 108 18.39 4.19 -5.76
CA GLY A 108 19.20 4.37 -4.55
C GLY A 108 18.90 5.67 -3.79
N ASP A 109 17.73 6.29 -4.01
CA ASP A 109 17.33 7.52 -3.33
C ASP A 109 16.70 7.18 -1.98
N THR A 110 17.54 7.14 -0.94
CA THR A 110 17.14 6.80 0.43
C THR A 110 16.19 7.82 1.06
N THR A 111 16.22 9.08 0.62
CA THR A 111 15.33 10.14 1.13
C THR A 111 13.93 9.97 0.56
N ALA A 112 13.83 9.76 -0.76
CA ALA A 112 12.56 9.45 -1.41
C ALA A 112 11.99 8.11 -0.93
N LEU A 113 12.85 7.13 -0.63
CA LEU A 113 12.45 5.82 -0.12
C LEU A 113 11.71 5.92 1.23
N GLY A 114 12.25 6.66 2.20
CA GLY A 114 11.59 6.82 3.50
C GLY A 114 10.22 7.51 3.42
N ALA A 115 10.11 8.51 2.55
CA ALA A 115 8.85 9.21 2.30
C ALA A 115 7.82 8.33 1.59
N THR A 116 8.23 7.57 0.58
CA THR A 116 7.35 6.68 -0.19
C THR A 116 6.90 5.46 0.62
N LEU A 117 7.77 4.91 1.47
CA LEU A 117 7.41 3.81 2.38
C LEU A 117 6.42 4.25 3.45
N SER A 118 6.65 5.40 4.08
CA SER A 118 5.69 5.99 5.03
C SER A 118 4.32 6.24 4.39
N ARG A 119 4.31 6.63 3.11
CA ARG A 119 3.09 6.77 2.32
C ARG A 119 2.43 5.41 2.05
N LEU A 120 3.21 4.36 1.75
CA LEU A 120 2.73 3.01 1.49
C LEU A 120 1.95 2.45 2.68
N THR A 121 2.51 2.52 3.89
CA THR A 121 1.87 2.04 5.12
C THR A 121 0.53 2.74 5.35
N ARG A 122 0.50 4.07 5.28
CA ARG A 122 -0.73 4.84 5.51
C ARG A 122 -1.82 4.55 4.47
N VAL A 123 -1.45 4.40 3.19
CA VAL A 123 -2.42 4.08 2.12
C VAL A 123 -2.89 2.63 2.22
N GLY A 124 -1.99 1.71 2.58
CA GLY A 124 -2.30 0.31 2.86
C GLY A 124 -3.35 0.19 3.95
N ASP A 125 -3.07 0.71 5.14
CA ASP A 125 -3.97 0.66 6.30
C ASP A 125 -5.37 1.21 5.93
N ARG A 126 -5.40 2.39 5.31
CA ARG A 126 -6.67 3.03 4.92
C ARG A 126 -7.45 2.19 3.91
N SER A 127 -6.78 1.65 2.89
CA SER A 127 -7.46 0.91 1.84
C SER A 127 -7.98 -0.45 2.33
N MET A 128 -7.31 -1.06 3.32
CA MET A 128 -7.80 -2.27 3.99
C MET A 128 -9.07 -2.00 4.80
N PHE A 129 -9.14 -0.88 5.53
CA PHE A 129 -10.37 -0.44 6.19
C PHE A 129 -11.50 -0.15 5.19
N ASP A 130 -11.21 0.55 4.09
CA ASP A 130 -12.21 0.90 3.09
C ASP A 130 -12.78 -0.35 2.36
N ILE A 131 -11.98 -1.41 2.15
CA ILE A 131 -12.48 -2.72 1.62
C ILE A 131 -13.54 -3.32 2.55
N TRP A 132 -13.34 -3.21 3.86
CA TRP A 132 -14.25 -3.76 4.86
C TRP A 132 -15.54 -2.95 4.95
N ASP A 133 -15.43 -1.61 4.92
CA ASP A 133 -16.58 -0.68 5.00
C ASP A 133 -17.47 -0.73 3.76
N ALA A 134 -16.89 -0.92 2.56
CA ALA A 134 -17.64 -1.03 1.30
C ALA A 134 -18.59 -2.26 1.23
N ARG A 135 -18.62 -3.12 2.26
CA ARG A 135 -19.56 -4.25 2.40
C ARG A 135 -20.74 -3.95 3.35
N SER A 136 -20.79 -2.80 4.02
CA SER A 136 -21.91 -2.34 4.87
C SER A 136 -22.95 -1.55 4.07
#